data_AF-A0A8R1HTH0-F1
#
_entry.id   AF-A0A8R1HTH0-F1
#
_cell.length_a   1.000
_cell.length_b   1.000
_cell.length_c   1.000
_cell.angle_alpha   90.00
_cell.angle_beta   90.00
_cell.angle_gamma   90.00
#
_symmetry.space_group_name_H-M   'P 1'
#
loop_
_entity.id
_entity.type
_entity.pdbx_description
1 polymer ?
#
loop_
_entity_poly.entity_id
_entity_poly.type
_entity_poly.pdbx_seq_one_letter_code
_entity_poly.pdbx_strand_id
1 'polypeptide(L)'
;MDKEIEPFAQLIDEFLKAETVSFEKLKTRLDSIAVAGRIVNKYTLAIRANRKLSERNSLELKLEEIGNKLEELAEKMALHFNELLLMDYHLYADIVQTASILMKFMQDTISNPCRQSLGIFRDAVMSNPPLRYGYKVISLLEHDSTNPLMRAMASSPQNSTAKFKKWTNIINGVLSQFLFLEAFLIGMFWDQDMYGPNKLESRIEKLNQKMDKLNGAFIDRITHFFNGLFVGTLN
;
A
#
# COMPACT_ATOMS: atom_id res chain seq x y z
N MET A 1 -0.41 14.12 -21.80
CA MET A 1 -0.58 14.30 -20.34
C MET A 1 -1.98 13.95 -19.88
N ASP A 2 -3.05 14.66 -20.26
CA ASP A 2 -4.41 14.39 -19.75
C ASP A 2 -4.94 12.97 -20.08
N LYS A 3 -4.77 12.50 -21.33
CA LYS A 3 -5.10 11.11 -21.69
C LYS A 3 -4.18 10.06 -21.05
N GLU A 4 -2.95 10.44 -20.71
CA GLU A 4 -1.94 9.51 -20.15
C GLU A 4 -2.13 9.27 -18.65
N ILE A 5 -2.79 10.18 -17.93
CA ILE A 5 -3.11 10.01 -16.51
C ILE A 5 -4.43 9.24 -16.29
N GLU A 6 -5.22 9.04 -17.34
CA GLU A 6 -6.51 8.34 -17.30
C GLU A 6 -6.41 6.92 -16.71
N PRO A 7 -5.42 6.07 -17.08
CA PRO A 7 -5.30 4.75 -16.48
C PRO A 7 -5.07 4.82 -14.96
N PHE A 8 -4.36 5.84 -14.48
CA PHE A 8 -4.15 6.04 -13.06
C PHE A 8 -5.44 6.47 -12.35
N ALA A 9 -6.19 7.41 -12.93
CA ALA A 9 -7.49 7.84 -12.38
C ALA A 9 -8.46 6.65 -12.22
N GLN A 10 -8.59 5.81 -13.25
CA GLN A 10 -9.41 4.61 -13.23
C GLN A 10 -8.96 3.61 -12.15
N LEU A 11 -7.65 3.47 -11.95
CA LEU A 11 -7.12 2.62 -10.88
C LEU A 11 -7.53 3.13 -9.49
N ILE A 12 -7.51 4.45 -9.27
CA ILE A 12 -7.96 5.03 -8.00
C ILE A 12 -9.47 4.78 -7.79
N ASP A 13 -10.29 4.95 -8.82
CA ASP A 13 -11.73 4.66 -8.75
C ASP A 13 -12.00 3.18 -8.40
N GLU A 14 -11.23 2.26 -8.97
CA GLU A 14 -11.31 0.84 -8.64
C GLU A 14 -10.94 0.54 -7.18
N PHE A 15 -9.92 1.22 -6.64
CA PHE A 15 -9.53 1.05 -5.24
C PHE A 15 -10.53 1.68 -4.28
N LEU A 16 -11.10 2.83 -4.60
CA LEU A 16 -12.17 3.45 -3.83
C LEU A 16 -13.40 2.56 -3.76
N LYS A 17 -13.81 1.98 -4.89
CA LYS A 17 -14.93 1.02 -4.95
C LYS A 17 -14.66 -0.24 -4.14
N ALA A 18 -13.40 -0.68 -4.07
CA ALA A 18 -12.99 -1.82 -3.26
C ALA A 18 -12.73 -1.45 -1.78
N GLU A 19 -12.74 -0.15 -1.45
CA GLU A 19 -12.38 0.43 -0.15
C GLU A 19 -10.97 0.06 0.33
N THR A 20 -10.11 -0.39 -0.60
CA THR A 20 -8.77 -0.86 -0.28
C THR A 20 -7.88 -0.95 -1.52
N VAL A 21 -6.57 -0.85 -1.31
CA VAL A 21 -5.57 -1.13 -2.35
C VAL A 21 -5.30 -2.64 -2.37
N SER A 22 -5.81 -3.30 -3.41
CA SER A 22 -5.57 -4.72 -3.66
C SER A 22 -4.21 -4.94 -4.31
N PHE A 23 -3.38 -5.78 -3.70
CA PHE A 23 -2.07 -6.15 -4.23
C PHE A 23 -2.13 -6.72 -5.66
N GLU A 24 -3.07 -7.65 -5.92
CA GLU A 24 -3.20 -8.33 -7.23
C GLU A 24 -3.57 -7.36 -8.34
N LYS A 25 -4.41 -6.36 -8.05
CA LYS A 25 -4.69 -5.29 -9.01
C LYS A 25 -3.50 -4.36 -9.17
N LEU A 26 -2.90 -3.95 -8.05
CA LEU A 26 -1.79 -3.01 -8.01
C LEU A 26 -0.60 -3.47 -8.84
N LYS A 27 -0.17 -4.73 -8.68
CA LYS A 27 1.01 -5.27 -9.36
C LYS A 27 0.90 -5.24 -10.89
N THR A 28 -0.31 -5.40 -11.43
CA THR A 28 -0.54 -5.32 -12.89
C THR A 28 -0.58 -3.89 -13.44
N ARG A 29 -0.53 -2.87 -12.57
CA ARG A 29 -0.74 -1.46 -12.91
C ARG A 29 0.36 -0.53 -12.42
N LEU A 30 1.50 -1.06 -11.95
CA LEU A 30 2.62 -0.26 -11.44
C LEU A 30 3.12 0.77 -12.45
N ASP A 31 3.18 0.42 -13.74
CA ASP A 31 3.59 1.35 -14.80
C ASP A 31 2.65 2.56 -14.92
N SER A 32 1.34 2.36 -14.73
CA SER A 32 0.36 3.47 -14.76
C SER A 32 0.60 4.45 -13.61
N ILE A 33 1.01 3.95 -12.44
CA ILE A 33 1.32 4.76 -11.27
C ILE A 33 2.62 5.55 -11.50
N ALA A 34 3.66 4.91 -12.06
CA ALA A 34 4.89 5.59 -12.43
C ALA A 34 4.67 6.66 -13.51
N VAL A 35 3.83 6.37 -14.52
CA VAL A 35 3.42 7.37 -15.51
C VAL A 35 2.74 8.57 -14.84
N ALA A 36 1.85 8.36 -13.87
CA ALA A 36 1.22 9.46 -13.13
C ALA A 36 2.25 10.33 -12.39
N GLY A 37 3.19 9.70 -11.67
CA GLY A 37 4.29 10.42 -11.00
C GLY A 37 5.08 11.31 -11.97
N ARG A 38 5.41 10.78 -13.16
CA ARG A 38 6.08 11.56 -14.22
C ARG A 38 5.26 12.74 -14.70
N ILE A 39 3.95 12.55 -14.91
CA ILE A 39 3.05 13.61 -15.38
C ILE A 39 2.99 14.73 -14.35
N VAL A 40 2.82 14.40 -13.07
CA VAL A 40 2.76 15.38 -11.97
C VAL A 40 4.07 16.16 -11.89
N ASN A 41 5.22 15.50 -11.97
CA ASN A 41 6.51 16.18 -11.97
C ASN A 41 6.67 17.11 -13.18
N LYS A 42 6.39 16.64 -14.40
CA LYS A 42 6.46 17.45 -15.63
C LYS A 42 5.55 18.66 -15.56
N TYR A 43 4.32 18.48 -15.09
CA TYR A 43 3.35 19.56 -14.92
C TYR A 43 3.83 20.60 -13.90
N THR A 44 4.31 20.15 -12.74
CA THR A 44 4.88 21.02 -11.70
C THR A 44 6.07 21.85 -12.22
N LEU A 45 6.96 21.23 -13.00
CA LEU A 45 8.11 21.90 -13.61
C LEU A 45 7.69 22.87 -14.74
N ALA A 46 6.60 22.59 -15.45
CA ALA A 46 6.06 23.48 -16.48
C ALA A 46 5.42 24.74 -15.88
N ILE A 47 4.68 24.62 -14.76
CA ILE A 47 4.16 25.77 -13.99
C ILE A 47 5.32 26.69 -13.59
N ARG A 48 6.41 26.12 -13.10
CA ARG A 48 7.62 26.87 -12.70
C ARG A 48 8.21 27.72 -13.83
N ALA A 49 8.06 27.32 -15.09
CA ALA A 49 8.67 28.00 -16.23
C ALA A 49 7.90 29.26 -16.69
N ASN A 50 6.90 29.75 -15.93
CA ASN A 50 6.09 30.94 -16.27
C ASN A 50 5.42 30.86 -17.65
N ARG A 51 5.19 29.65 -18.18
CA ARG A 51 4.24 29.50 -19.27
C ARG A 51 2.87 29.78 -18.67
N LYS A 52 2.25 30.91 -19.03
CA LYS A 52 0.84 31.17 -18.75
C LYS A 52 0.06 29.90 -19.11
N LEU A 53 -0.31 29.13 -18.10
CA LEU A 53 -1.40 28.19 -18.16
C LEU A 53 -2.63 29.08 -18.15
N SER A 54 -2.93 29.66 -19.32
CA SER A 54 -4.15 30.42 -19.52
C SER A 54 -5.30 29.47 -19.26
N GLU A 55 -6.08 29.76 -18.21
CA GLU A 55 -7.21 28.95 -17.69
C GLU A 55 -6.76 27.68 -16.95
N ARG A 56 -7.47 27.32 -15.87
CA ARG A 56 -7.33 25.99 -15.22
C ARG A 56 -7.44 24.95 -16.33
N ASN A 57 -6.32 24.36 -16.71
CA ASN A 57 -6.36 23.41 -17.82
C ASN A 57 -7.03 22.13 -17.33
N SER A 58 -7.66 21.37 -18.24
CA SER A 58 -8.35 20.11 -17.92
C SER A 58 -7.54 19.17 -17.02
N LEU A 59 -6.22 19.20 -17.15
CA LEU A 59 -5.30 18.41 -16.32
C LEU A 59 -5.28 18.86 -14.85
N GLU A 60 -5.31 20.16 -14.55
CA GLU A 60 -5.32 20.68 -13.18
C GLU A 60 -6.55 20.21 -12.40
N LEU A 61 -7.74 20.34 -13.01
CA LEU A 61 -8.99 19.87 -12.42
C LEU A 61 -8.98 18.36 -12.18
N LYS A 62 -8.40 17.60 -13.12
CA LYS A 62 -8.27 16.16 -13.00
C LYS A 62 -7.29 15.75 -11.90
N LEU A 63 -6.19 16.47 -11.74
CA LEU A 63 -5.24 16.25 -10.65
C LEU A 63 -5.88 16.58 -9.29
N GLU A 64 -6.63 17.67 -9.19
CA GLU A 64 -7.42 18.02 -8.01
C GLU A 64 -8.43 16.89 -7.66
N GLU A 65 -9.16 16.39 -8.65
CA GLU A 65 -10.09 15.26 -8.46
C GLU A 65 -9.38 13.98 -7.98
N ILE A 66 -8.28 13.59 -8.63
CA ILE A 66 -7.48 12.42 -8.25
C ILE A 66 -6.95 12.58 -6.82
N GLY A 67 -6.49 13.78 -6.47
CA GLY A 67 -5.98 14.08 -5.13
C GLY A 67 -7.05 13.94 -4.05
N ASN A 68 -8.27 14.42 -4.30
CA ASN A 68 -9.40 14.24 -3.37
C ASN A 68 -9.77 12.76 -3.22
N LYS A 69 -9.77 12.01 -4.32
CA LYS A 69 -10.03 10.56 -4.31
C LYS A 69 -8.95 9.77 -3.54
N LEU A 70 -7.69 10.21 -3.63
CA LEU A 70 -6.60 9.64 -2.84
C LEU A 70 -6.75 9.92 -1.34
N GLU A 71 -7.30 11.07 -0.96
CA GLU A 71 -7.66 11.37 0.43
C GLU A 71 -8.65 10.36 0.98
N GLU A 72 -9.77 10.19 0.27
CA GLU A 72 -10.83 9.27 0.67
C GLU A 72 -10.28 7.84 0.76
N LEU A 73 -9.44 7.43 -0.19
CA LEU A 73 -8.82 6.12 -0.16
C LEU A 73 -7.87 5.97 1.04
N ALA A 74 -7.08 7.00 1.36
CA ALA A 74 -6.17 6.99 2.50
C ALA A 74 -6.93 6.89 3.83
N GLU A 75 -8.07 7.57 3.97
CA GLU A 75 -8.95 7.45 5.15
C GLU A 75 -9.48 6.02 5.31
N LYS A 76 -9.95 5.40 4.23
CA LYS A 76 -10.42 4.00 4.24
C LYS A 76 -9.29 3.03 4.61
N MET A 77 -8.08 3.27 4.10
CA MET A 77 -6.91 2.44 4.39
C MET A 77 -6.31 2.66 5.79
N ALA A 78 -6.59 3.78 6.45
CA ALA A 78 -6.10 4.07 7.80
C ALA A 78 -6.53 2.98 8.81
N LEU A 79 -7.67 2.32 8.56
CA LEU A 79 -8.15 1.19 9.35
C LEU A 79 -7.14 0.04 9.42
N HIS A 80 -6.45 -0.28 8.32
CA HIS A 80 -5.43 -1.33 8.31
C HIS A 80 -4.23 -0.98 9.18
N PHE A 81 -3.80 0.28 9.17
CA PHE A 81 -2.71 0.74 10.01
C PHE A 81 -3.10 0.78 11.49
N ASN A 82 -4.33 1.21 11.80
CA ASN A 82 -4.85 1.19 13.16
C ASN A 82 -4.87 -0.22 13.75
N GLU A 83 -5.24 -1.23 12.97
CA GLU A 83 -5.21 -2.63 13.42
C GLU A 83 -3.79 -3.12 13.75
N LEU A 84 -2.77 -2.70 12.99
CA LEU A 84 -1.37 -2.99 13.33
C LEU A 84 -0.94 -2.30 14.63
N LEU A 85 -1.33 -1.03 14.84
CA LEU A 85 -1.02 -0.30 16.08
C LEU A 85 -1.68 -0.93 17.30
N LEU A 86 -2.92 -1.42 17.17
CA LEU A 86 -3.63 -2.11 18.24
C LEU A 86 -2.97 -3.45 18.60
N MET A 87 -2.32 -4.13 17.65
CA MET A 87 -1.55 -5.34 17.93
C MET A 87 -0.26 -5.02 18.70
N ASP A 88 0.49 -4.03 18.21
CA ASP A 88 1.75 -3.63 18.83
C ASP A 88 2.20 -2.22 18.39
N TYR A 89 1.83 -1.22 19.19
CA TYR A 89 2.16 0.18 18.90
C TYR A 89 3.67 0.40 18.70
N HIS A 90 4.51 -0.21 19.54
CA HIS A 90 5.96 0.04 19.52
C HIS A 90 6.64 -0.50 18.26
N LEU A 91 6.09 -1.55 17.65
CA LEU A 91 6.64 -2.13 16.42
C LEU A 91 6.22 -1.37 15.15
N TYR A 92 5.00 -0.81 15.16
CA TYR A 92 4.37 -0.30 13.93
C TYR A 92 4.22 1.21 13.88
N ALA A 93 4.39 1.95 14.99
CA ALA A 93 4.16 3.40 15.03
C ALA A 93 4.92 4.18 13.96
N ASP A 94 6.22 3.90 13.76
CA ASP A 94 7.04 4.62 12.79
C ASP A 94 6.68 4.26 11.33
N ILE A 95 6.29 3.01 11.09
CA ILE A 95 5.80 2.53 9.78
C ILE A 95 4.51 3.27 9.40
N VAL A 96 3.54 3.31 10.33
CA VAL A 96 2.26 3.99 10.11
C VAL A 96 2.48 5.48 9.88
N GLN A 97 3.21 6.13 10.78
CA GLN A 97 3.46 7.56 10.70
C GLN A 97 4.15 7.92 9.38
N THR A 98 5.15 7.13 8.96
CA THR A 98 5.83 7.34 7.69
C THR A 98 4.88 7.20 6.51
N ALA A 99 4.11 6.11 6.44
CA ALA A 99 3.18 5.90 5.34
C ALA A 99 2.17 7.05 5.24
N SER A 100 1.58 7.48 6.37
CA SER A 100 0.63 8.60 6.41
C SER A 100 1.25 9.91 5.94
N ILE A 101 2.47 10.24 6.39
CA ILE A 101 3.16 11.46 5.97
C ILE A 101 3.45 11.45 4.46
N LEU A 102 3.96 10.33 3.94
CA LEU A 102 4.31 10.23 2.52
C LEU A 102 3.08 10.25 1.62
N MET A 103 2.00 9.56 2.00
CA MET A 103 0.72 9.61 1.29
C MET A 103 0.16 11.03 1.27
N LYS A 104 0.20 11.74 2.40
CA LYS A 104 -0.28 13.13 2.48
C LYS A 104 0.53 14.07 1.59
N PHE A 105 1.86 13.98 1.62
CA PHE A 105 2.69 14.83 0.75
C PHE A 105 2.57 14.48 -0.73
N MET A 106 2.38 13.20 -1.07
CA MET A 106 2.03 12.78 -2.43
C MET A 106 0.72 13.44 -2.86
N GLN A 107 -0.32 13.35 -2.03
CA GLN A 107 -1.62 13.94 -2.28
C GLN A 107 -1.54 15.46 -2.45
N ASP A 108 -0.89 16.17 -1.52
CA ASP A 108 -0.68 17.61 -1.57
C ASP A 108 0.03 18.02 -2.87
N THR A 109 0.97 17.20 -3.34
CA THR A 109 1.70 17.47 -4.59
C THR A 109 0.86 17.16 -5.83
N ILE A 110 -0.06 16.20 -5.77
CA ILE A 110 -1.01 15.91 -6.84
C ILE A 110 -2.08 17.02 -6.90
N SER A 111 -2.73 17.34 -5.79
CA SER A 111 -3.83 18.32 -5.74
C SER A 111 -3.34 19.76 -5.95
N ASN A 112 -2.15 20.09 -5.47
CA ASN A 112 -1.56 21.42 -5.60
C ASN A 112 -0.10 21.34 -6.11
N PRO A 113 0.08 21.03 -7.41
CA PRO A 113 1.41 20.87 -7.99
C PRO A 113 2.16 22.20 -8.02
N CYS A 114 3.12 22.36 -7.11
CA CYS A 114 3.96 23.56 -7.05
C CYS A 114 5.37 23.22 -6.58
N ARG A 115 6.29 24.20 -6.68
CA ARG A 115 7.69 24.01 -6.28
C ARG A 115 7.80 23.59 -4.80
N GLN A 116 6.95 24.13 -3.95
CA GLN A 116 7.02 23.89 -2.52
C GLN A 116 6.52 22.48 -2.16
N SER A 117 5.36 22.06 -2.68
CA SER A 117 4.83 20.71 -2.46
C SER A 117 5.79 19.64 -2.98
N LEU A 118 6.32 19.82 -4.19
CA LEU A 118 7.34 18.95 -4.78
C LEU A 118 8.61 18.83 -3.92
N GLY A 119 9.09 19.94 -3.37
CA GLY A 119 10.29 19.98 -2.53
C GLY A 119 10.07 19.26 -1.20
N ILE A 120 8.98 19.58 -0.49
CA ILE A 120 8.61 18.95 0.78
C ILE A 120 8.47 17.43 0.59
N PHE A 121 7.77 17.01 -0.47
CA PHE A 121 7.57 15.60 -0.73
C PHE A 121 8.88 14.88 -1.04
N ARG A 122 9.74 15.47 -1.87
CA ARG A 122 11.07 14.92 -2.17
C ARG A 122 11.91 14.75 -0.90
N ASP A 123 11.97 15.77 -0.05
CA ASP A 123 12.80 15.73 1.17
C ASP A 123 12.30 14.65 2.15
N ALA A 124 10.98 14.50 2.27
CA ALA A 124 10.37 13.46 3.10
C ALA A 124 10.71 12.06 2.58
N VAL A 125 10.65 11.83 1.27
CA VAL A 125 10.94 10.56 0.62
C VAL A 125 12.42 10.21 0.72
N MET A 126 13.32 11.17 0.52
CA MET A 126 14.76 10.95 0.65
C MET A 126 15.14 10.55 2.07
N SER A 127 14.46 11.12 3.06
CA SER A 127 14.64 10.76 4.48
C SER A 127 14.00 9.43 4.83
N ASN A 128 12.87 9.09 4.19
CA ASN A 128 12.05 7.94 4.49
C ASN A 128 11.62 7.18 3.22
N PRO A 129 12.51 6.43 2.56
CA PRO A 129 12.18 5.76 1.31
C PRO A 129 11.12 4.66 1.52
N PRO A 130 9.99 4.63 0.79
CA PRO A 130 8.95 3.60 0.97
C PRO A 130 9.46 2.16 0.86
N LEU A 131 10.37 1.88 -0.07
CA LEU A 131 11.02 0.58 -0.18
C LEU A 131 11.60 0.07 1.15
N ARG A 132 12.27 0.95 1.91
CA ARG A 132 12.86 0.61 3.21
C ARG A 132 11.78 0.17 4.21
N TYR A 133 10.67 0.88 4.25
CA TYR A 133 9.57 0.59 5.18
C TYR A 133 8.78 -0.65 4.76
N GLY A 134 8.59 -0.87 3.45
CA GLY A 134 8.06 -2.13 2.94
C GLY A 134 8.90 -3.34 3.38
N TYR A 135 10.24 -3.22 3.29
CA TYR A 135 11.15 -4.27 3.78
C TYR A 135 11.14 -4.40 5.30
N LYS A 136 11.00 -3.30 6.04
CA LYS A 136 10.85 -3.33 7.49
C LYS A 136 9.61 -4.14 7.89
N VAL A 137 8.45 -3.86 7.29
CA VAL A 137 7.22 -4.63 7.52
C VAL A 137 7.46 -6.11 7.22
N ILE A 138 8.02 -6.45 6.06
CA ILE A 138 8.28 -7.86 5.70
C ILE A 138 9.19 -8.54 6.74
N SER A 139 10.24 -7.86 7.20
CA SER A 139 11.17 -8.41 8.19
C SER A 139 10.48 -8.67 9.54
N LEU A 140 9.57 -7.77 9.97
CA LEU A 140 8.75 -7.98 11.17
C LEU A 140 7.80 -9.18 11.00
N LEU A 141 7.34 -9.47 9.79
CA LEU A 141 6.45 -10.61 9.53
C LEU A 141 7.21 -11.94 9.44
N GLU A 142 8.53 -11.93 9.26
CA GLU A 142 9.34 -13.14 9.20
C GLU A 142 9.59 -13.79 10.58
N HIS A 143 9.35 -13.06 11.67
CA HIS A 143 9.47 -13.58 13.04
C HIS A 143 8.10 -13.75 13.70
N ASP A 144 7.81 -14.93 14.23
CA ASP A 144 6.52 -15.28 14.84
C ASP A 144 6.09 -14.31 15.96
N SER A 145 7.04 -13.82 16.77
CA SER A 145 6.77 -12.90 17.89
C SER A 145 6.34 -11.50 17.46
N THR A 146 6.69 -11.08 16.24
CA THR A 146 6.36 -9.77 15.69
C THR A 146 5.30 -9.87 14.58
N ASN A 147 5.03 -11.09 14.09
CA ASN A 147 4.02 -11.36 13.08
C ASN A 147 2.60 -11.32 13.70
N PRO A 148 1.75 -10.36 13.31
CA PRO A 148 0.42 -10.17 13.89
C PRO A 148 -0.54 -11.31 13.52
N LEU A 149 -0.37 -11.91 12.33
CA LEU A 149 -1.12 -13.09 11.92
C LEU A 149 -0.80 -14.27 12.85
N MET A 150 0.48 -14.57 13.09
CA MET A 150 0.88 -15.68 13.97
C MET A 150 0.36 -15.47 15.41
N ARG A 151 0.50 -14.26 15.95
CA ARG A 151 -0.04 -13.90 17.27
C ARG A 151 -1.56 -14.04 17.35
N ALA A 152 -2.28 -13.63 16.32
CA ALA A 152 -3.74 -13.75 16.28
C ALA A 152 -4.22 -15.20 16.17
N MET A 153 -3.46 -16.06 15.49
CA MET A 153 -3.78 -17.47 15.38
C MET A 153 -3.48 -18.24 16.68
N ALA A 154 -2.51 -17.79 17.48
CA ALA A 154 -2.19 -18.38 18.77
C ALA A 154 -3.26 -18.11 19.86
N SER A 155 -4.03 -17.02 19.76
CA SER A 155 -4.91 -16.55 20.84
C SER A 155 -6.27 -17.25 20.94
N SER A 156 -6.80 -17.86 19.87
CA SER A 156 -7.95 -18.79 19.97
C SER A 156 -8.14 -19.63 18.68
N PRO A 157 -8.37 -20.95 18.78
CA PRO A 157 -8.62 -21.83 17.63
C PRO A 157 -9.93 -21.55 16.87
N GLN A 158 -10.91 -20.93 17.52
CA GLN A 158 -12.21 -20.61 16.92
C GLN A 158 -12.07 -19.48 15.88
N ASN A 159 -12.78 -19.60 14.76
CA ASN A 159 -12.79 -18.64 13.64
C ASN A 159 -11.42 -18.40 13.00
N SER A 160 -10.54 -19.40 13.04
CA SER A 160 -9.18 -19.39 12.48
C SER A 160 -9.14 -18.86 11.03
N THR A 161 -10.02 -19.35 10.14
CA THR A 161 -10.05 -18.93 8.73
C THR A 161 -10.42 -17.46 8.55
N ALA A 162 -11.40 -16.97 9.31
CA ALA A 162 -11.83 -15.57 9.23
C ALA A 162 -10.75 -14.63 9.78
N LYS A 163 -10.12 -14.98 10.91
CA LYS A 163 -8.98 -14.25 11.47
C LYS A 163 -7.78 -14.25 10.53
N PHE A 164 -7.48 -15.41 9.93
CA PHE A 164 -6.40 -15.56 8.97
C PHE A 164 -6.61 -14.61 7.78
N LYS A 165 -7.81 -14.66 7.17
CA LYS A 165 -8.18 -13.77 6.07
C LYS A 165 -8.10 -12.29 6.46
N LYS A 166 -8.60 -11.91 7.65
CA LYS A 166 -8.51 -10.54 8.16
C LYS A 166 -7.06 -10.05 8.19
N TRP A 167 -6.17 -10.81 8.84
CA TRP A 167 -4.77 -10.40 9.01
C TRP A 167 -3.98 -10.40 7.70
N THR A 168 -4.20 -11.38 6.84
CA THR A 168 -3.62 -11.39 5.49
C THR A 168 -4.06 -10.16 4.69
N ASN A 169 -5.33 -9.77 4.78
CA ASN A 169 -5.84 -8.57 4.11
C ASN A 169 -5.19 -7.28 4.66
N ILE A 170 -5.05 -7.15 5.99
CA ILE A 170 -4.39 -6.00 6.62
C ILE A 170 -2.93 -5.90 6.18
N ILE A 171 -2.18 -7.00 6.28
CA ILE A 171 -0.77 -7.07 5.88
C ILE A 171 -0.62 -6.69 4.41
N ASN A 172 -1.44 -7.26 3.53
CA ASN A 172 -1.40 -6.96 2.11
C ASN A 172 -1.77 -5.51 1.80
N GLY A 173 -2.77 -4.95 2.47
CA GLY A 173 -3.15 -3.55 2.28
C GLY A 173 -2.03 -2.59 2.69
N VAL A 174 -1.32 -2.87 3.77
CA VAL A 174 -0.17 -2.05 4.22
C VAL A 174 1.00 -2.15 3.24
N LEU A 175 1.37 -3.36 2.82
CA LEU A 175 2.47 -3.54 1.87
C LEU A 175 2.14 -2.96 0.48
N SER A 176 0.88 -3.03 0.07
CA SER A 176 0.42 -2.45 -1.19
C SER A 176 0.49 -0.93 -1.18
N GLN A 177 0.27 -0.27 -0.04
CA GLN A 177 0.46 1.18 0.07
C GLN A 177 1.92 1.59 -0.13
N PHE A 178 2.87 0.84 0.45
CA PHE A 178 4.30 1.09 0.21
C PHE A 178 4.69 0.83 -1.25
N LEU A 179 4.15 -0.22 -1.87
CA LEU A 179 4.38 -0.50 -3.29
C LEU A 179 3.81 0.59 -4.20
N PHE A 180 2.61 1.09 -3.88
CA PHE A 180 1.98 2.21 -4.58
C PHE A 180 2.86 3.46 -4.51
N LEU A 181 3.28 3.85 -3.31
CA LEU A 181 4.18 4.99 -3.09
C LEU A 181 5.47 4.83 -3.88
N GLU A 182 6.14 3.67 -3.77
CA GLU A 182 7.40 3.41 -4.47
C GLU A 182 7.26 3.55 -6.00
N ALA A 183 6.17 3.00 -6.56
CA ALA A 183 5.88 3.11 -8.00
C ALA A 183 5.54 4.55 -8.43
N PHE A 184 4.90 5.34 -7.58
CA PHE A 184 4.64 6.75 -7.89
C PHE A 184 5.95 7.55 -7.90
N LEU A 185 6.79 7.33 -6.89
CA LEU A 185 8.03 8.07 -6.68
C LEU A 185 9.09 7.79 -7.74
N ILE A 186 9.20 6.54 -8.23
CA ILE A 186 10.12 6.20 -9.33
C ILE A 186 9.82 7.02 -10.58
N GLY A 187 8.54 7.17 -10.92
CA GLY A 187 8.14 8.04 -12.00
C GLY A 187 8.38 9.51 -11.69
N MET A 188 8.07 9.94 -10.48
CA MET A 188 8.11 11.35 -10.13
C MET A 188 9.52 11.93 -10.03
N PHE A 189 10.44 11.24 -9.36
CA PHE A 189 11.72 11.81 -8.97
C PHE A 189 12.92 11.21 -9.67
N TRP A 190 12.85 9.95 -10.07
CA TRP A 190 14.00 9.23 -10.57
C TRP A 190 13.93 9.02 -12.08
N ASP A 191 12.74 8.86 -12.67
CA ASP A 191 12.54 8.44 -14.08
C ASP A 191 13.47 7.28 -14.46
N GLN A 192 13.70 6.39 -13.49
CA GLN A 192 14.58 5.24 -13.56
C GLN A 192 13.79 3.97 -13.89
N ASP A 193 14.50 2.87 -14.04
CA ASP A 193 13.87 1.57 -14.16
C ASP A 193 13.00 1.23 -12.93
N MET A 194 12.05 0.31 -13.11
CA MET A 194 11.11 -0.11 -12.06
C MET A 194 11.78 -1.01 -11.01
N TYR A 195 13.10 -0.90 -10.76
CA TYR A 195 13.82 -1.79 -9.84
C TYR A 195 13.19 -1.85 -8.45
N GLY A 196 12.97 -0.69 -7.81
CA GLY A 196 12.39 -0.60 -6.47
C GLY A 196 11.01 -1.26 -6.37
N PRO A 197 10.02 -0.82 -7.20
CA PRO A 197 8.71 -1.44 -7.26
C PRO A 197 8.75 -2.95 -7.55
N ASN A 198 9.50 -3.39 -8.56
CA ASN A 198 9.57 -4.80 -8.96
C ASN A 198 10.19 -5.67 -7.85
N LYS A 199 11.19 -5.15 -7.14
CA LYS A 199 11.79 -5.84 -6.01
C LYS A 199 10.82 -5.95 -4.84
N LEU A 200 10.09 -4.88 -4.53
CA LEU A 200 9.10 -4.91 -3.46
C LEU A 200 7.94 -5.85 -3.80
N GLU A 201 7.40 -5.76 -5.02
CA GLU A 201 6.38 -6.67 -5.56
C GLU A 201 6.79 -8.14 -5.38
N SER A 202 7.96 -8.53 -5.88
CA SER A 202 8.46 -9.91 -5.76
C SER A 202 8.56 -10.39 -4.31
N ARG A 203 8.90 -9.49 -3.38
CA ARG A 203 8.97 -9.84 -1.95
C ARG A 203 7.58 -10.00 -1.34
N ILE A 204 6.62 -9.17 -1.74
CA ILE A 204 5.21 -9.29 -1.32
C ILE A 204 4.61 -10.59 -1.87
N GLU A 205 4.85 -10.95 -3.13
CA GLU A 205 4.38 -12.22 -3.70
C GLU A 205 4.91 -13.43 -2.93
N LYS A 206 6.21 -13.44 -2.60
CA LYS A 206 6.82 -14.51 -1.79
C LYS A 206 6.21 -14.60 -0.40
N LEU A 207 5.91 -13.45 0.22
CA LEU A 207 5.24 -13.42 1.51
C LEU A 207 3.82 -13.98 1.41
N ASN A 208 3.05 -13.60 0.39
CA ASN A 208 1.71 -14.13 0.14
C ASN A 208 1.72 -15.65 -0.03
N GLN A 209 2.64 -16.18 -0.83
CA GLN A 209 2.81 -17.64 -0.98
C GLN A 209 3.14 -18.34 0.34
N LYS A 210 3.92 -17.71 1.22
CA LYS A 210 4.19 -18.25 2.56
C LYS A 210 2.94 -18.23 3.44
N MET A 211 2.16 -17.14 3.41
CA MET A 211 0.90 -17.04 4.14
C MET A 211 -0.12 -18.08 3.64
N ASP A 212 -0.25 -18.30 2.34
CA ASP A 212 -1.18 -19.31 1.80
C ASP A 212 -0.81 -20.73 2.26
N LYS A 213 0.48 -21.05 2.28
CA LYS A 213 0.97 -22.33 2.83
C LYS A 213 0.67 -22.48 4.32
N LEU A 214 0.86 -21.39 5.10
CA LEU A 214 0.51 -21.38 6.52
C LEU A 214 -0.98 -21.62 6.73
N ASN A 215 -1.85 -21.00 5.91
CA ASN A 215 -3.29 -21.20 5.99
C ASN A 215 -3.68 -22.67 5.81
N GLY A 216 -3.10 -23.33 4.80
CA GLY A 216 -3.32 -24.77 4.56
C GLY A 216 -2.95 -25.61 5.78
N ALA A 217 -1.75 -25.38 6.34
CA ALA A 217 -1.28 -26.10 7.52
C ALA A 217 -2.17 -25.86 8.77
N PHE A 218 -2.71 -24.65 8.94
CA PHE A 218 -3.65 -24.36 10.04
C PHE A 218 -4.98 -25.10 9.85
N ILE A 219 -5.53 -25.13 8.64
CA ILE A 219 -6.77 -25.85 8.32
C ILE A 219 -6.59 -27.36 8.56
N ASP A 220 -5.47 -27.93 8.13
CA ASP A 220 -5.16 -29.35 8.35
C ASP A 220 -5.09 -29.69 9.85
N ARG A 221 -4.38 -28.87 10.64
CA ARG A 221 -4.27 -29.06 12.09
C ARG A 221 -5.64 -29.01 12.79
N ILE A 222 -6.51 -28.09 12.38
CA ILE A 222 -7.86 -27.97 12.93
C ILE A 222 -8.72 -29.18 12.56
N THR A 223 -8.66 -29.60 11.30
CA THR A 223 -9.39 -30.78 10.80
C THR A 223 -8.97 -32.04 11.56
N HIS A 224 -7.66 -32.24 11.77
CA HIS A 224 -7.15 -33.33 12.58
C HIS A 224 -7.58 -33.26 14.05
N PHE A 225 -7.58 -32.07 14.65
CA PHE A 225 -8.03 -31.88 16.05
C PHE A 225 -9.50 -32.28 16.23
N PHE A 226 -10.39 -31.83 15.34
CA PHE A 226 -11.80 -32.20 15.40
C PHE A 226 -12.01 -33.68 15.09
N ASN A 227 -11.36 -34.24 14.07
CA ASN A 227 -11.46 -35.67 13.76
C ASN A 227 -10.96 -36.56 14.92
N GLY A 228 -9.90 -36.16 15.63
CA GLY A 228 -9.40 -36.87 16.81
C GLY A 228 -10.36 -36.81 18.00
N LEU A 229 -11.06 -35.68 18.20
CA LEU A 229 -12.09 -35.54 19.23
C LEU A 229 -13.33 -36.39 18.95
N PHE A 230 -13.77 -36.51 17.69
CA PHE A 230 -14.95 -37.30 17.32
C PHE A 230 -14.70 -38.82 17.38
N VAL A 231 -13.46 -39.28 17.15
CA VAL A 231 -13.09 -40.70 17.28
C VAL A 231 -12.97 -41.12 18.75
N GLY A 232 -12.62 -40.20 19.65
CA GLY A 232 -12.50 -40.46 21.10
C GLY A 232 -13.82 -40.57 21.86
N THR A 233 -14.96 -40.23 21.25
CA THR A 233 -16.30 -40.27 21.88
C THR A 233 -17.18 -41.46 21.46
N LEU A 234 -16.63 -42.41 20.70
CA LEU A 234 -17.36 -43.60 20.21
C LEU A 234 -16.80 -44.94 20.74
N ASN A 235 -16.09 -44.94 21.87
CA ASN A 235 -15.68 -46.16 22.58
C ASN A 235 -16.23 -46.18 24.01
#